data_AF-I1CTG8-F1
#
_entry.id   AF-I1CTG8-F1
#
_cell.length_a   1.000
_cell.length_b   1.000
_cell.length_c   1.000
_cell.angle_alpha   90.00
_cell.angle_beta   90.00
_cell.angle_gamma   90.00
#
_symmetry.space_group_name_H-M   'P 1'
#
loop_
_entity.id
_entity.type
_entity.pdbx_description
1 polymer ?
#
loop_
_entity_poly.entity_id
_entity_poly.type
_entity_poly.pdbx_seq_one_letter_code
_entity_poly.pdbx_strand_id
1 'polypeptide(L)'
;MKGHALLKHIFRPLLKSIESFEIVLSNSGQNIVTCDPKFMAITMLLPEFNNNENFLFNLSEIHQLITINGRTDAESKKYTLERVKELSSSQRMAAFRGIPKIKGMPSDAEIIFYIVRTYLKMREPHIVPPLLPLEGDVFKFLLIYVKMTPELSWGVF
;
A
#
# COMPACT_ATOMS: atom_id res chain seq x y z
N MET A 1 -14.53 -12.23 -9.03
CA MET A 1 -14.79 -10.80 -8.81
C MET A 1 -14.08 -10.29 -7.52
N LYS A 2 -12.79 -10.63 -7.29
CA LYS A 2 -12.18 -10.62 -5.93
C LYS A 2 -11.02 -9.61 -5.72
N GLY A 3 -10.27 -9.23 -6.75
CA GLY A 3 -9.23 -8.18 -6.66
C GLY A 3 -9.73 -6.74 -6.83
N HIS A 4 -11.01 -6.55 -7.14
CA HIS A 4 -11.56 -5.24 -7.52
C HIS A 4 -11.67 -4.28 -6.33
N ALA A 5 -12.06 -4.76 -5.15
CA ALA A 5 -12.18 -3.94 -3.94
C ALA A 5 -10.80 -3.45 -3.43
N LEU A 6 -9.80 -4.36 -3.37
CA LEU A 6 -8.41 -4.02 -3.05
C LEU A 6 -7.85 -2.94 -3.98
N LEU A 7 -8.08 -3.10 -5.28
CA LEU A 7 -7.69 -2.11 -6.29
C LEU A 7 -8.42 -0.78 -6.09
N LYS A 8 -9.73 -0.81 -5.89
CA LYS A 8 -10.57 0.40 -5.81
C LYS A 8 -10.27 1.23 -4.56
N HIS A 9 -10.05 0.59 -3.41
CA HIS A 9 -10.00 1.28 -2.12
C HIS A 9 -8.58 1.56 -1.60
N ILE A 10 -7.59 0.75 -1.99
CA ILE A 10 -6.22 0.90 -1.49
C ILE A 10 -5.26 1.18 -2.65
N PHE A 11 -5.11 0.23 -3.58
CA PHE A 11 -4.01 0.27 -4.56
C PHE A 11 -4.14 1.39 -5.59
N ARG A 12 -5.32 1.66 -6.16
CA ARG A 12 -5.51 2.78 -7.09
C ARG A 12 -5.43 4.15 -6.42
N PRO A 13 -6.06 4.38 -5.25
CA PRO A 13 -5.84 5.61 -4.47
C PRO A 13 -4.37 5.83 -4.09
N LEU A 14 -3.67 4.76 -3.71
CA LEU A 14 -2.24 4.80 -3.40
C LEU A 14 -1.41 5.16 -4.65
N LEU A 15 -1.67 4.50 -5.78
CA LEU A 15 -1.01 4.82 -7.06
C LEU A 15 -1.23 6.29 -7.44
N LYS A 16 -2.46 6.78 -7.36
CA LYS A 16 -2.80 8.17 -7.67
C LYS A 16 -2.03 9.17 -6.79
N SER A 17 -1.88 8.85 -5.50
CA SER A 17 -1.11 9.68 -4.55
C SER A 17 0.39 9.62 -4.85
N ILE A 18 0.92 8.44 -5.19
CA ILE A 18 2.32 8.26 -5.62
C ILE A 18 2.61 9.11 -6.86
N GLU A 19 1.79 9.01 -7.91
CA GLU A 19 2.01 9.74 -9.16
C GLU A 19 1.93 11.26 -8.93
N SER A 20 1.00 11.70 -8.09
CA SER A 20 0.85 13.12 -7.75
C SER A 20 2.06 13.65 -6.98
N PHE A 21 2.58 12.90 -6.01
CA PHE A 21 3.80 13.27 -5.29
C PHE A 21 5.06 13.17 -6.15
N GLU A 22 5.14 12.23 -7.09
CA GLU A 22 6.27 12.17 -8.04
C GLU A 22 6.36 13.45 -8.87
N ILE A 23 5.23 14.01 -9.31
CA ILE A 23 5.19 15.30 -10.00
C ILE A 23 5.70 16.42 -9.08
N VAL A 24 5.18 16.51 -7.85
CA VAL A 24 5.61 17.53 -6.87
C VAL A 24 7.11 17.42 -6.56
N LEU A 25 7.59 16.21 -6.31
CA LEU A 25 8.97 15.94 -5.92
C LEU A 25 9.94 16.22 -7.06
N SER A 26 9.58 15.88 -8.30
CA SER A 26 10.42 16.17 -9.48
C SER A 26 10.72 17.66 -9.65
N ASN A 27 9.77 18.54 -9.34
CA ASN A 27 9.98 20.00 -9.34
C ASN A 27 10.99 20.47 -8.28
N SER A 28 11.22 19.65 -7.24
CA SER A 28 12.14 19.93 -6.14
C SER A 28 13.45 19.12 -6.21
N GLY A 29 13.66 18.35 -7.28
CA GLY A 29 14.83 17.47 -7.43
C GLY A 29 14.87 16.28 -6.46
N GLN A 30 13.73 15.94 -5.84
CA GLN A 30 13.61 14.83 -4.89
C GLN A 30 12.96 13.60 -5.54
N ASN A 31 13.09 12.45 -4.88
CA ASN A 31 12.46 11.19 -5.28
C ASN A 31 11.70 10.57 -4.11
N ILE A 32 10.57 9.94 -4.39
CA ILE A 32 9.70 9.31 -3.38
C ILE A 32 10.38 8.20 -2.57
N VAL A 33 11.46 7.61 -3.06
CA VAL A 33 12.21 6.56 -2.37
C VAL A 33 13.20 7.15 -1.36
N THR A 34 13.76 8.32 -1.69
CA THR A 34 14.87 8.96 -0.96
C THR A 34 14.51 10.35 -0.45
N CYS A 35 13.21 10.66 -0.34
CA CYS A 35 12.73 11.99 0.06
C CYS A 35 13.22 12.34 1.47
N ASP A 36 13.62 13.60 1.66
CA ASP A 36 14.09 14.10 2.95
C ASP A 36 12.94 14.12 3.97
N PRO A 37 13.12 13.59 5.19
CA PRO A 37 12.09 13.63 6.24
C PRO A 37 11.55 15.04 6.55
N LYS A 38 12.37 16.08 6.41
CA LYS A 38 11.94 17.48 6.58
C LYS A 38 10.94 17.87 5.50
N PHE A 39 11.18 17.44 4.26
CA PHE A 39 10.25 17.69 3.16
C PHE A 39 8.93 16.95 3.38
N MET A 40 8.99 15.69 3.81
CA MET A 40 7.79 14.93 4.18
C MET A 40 6.98 15.65 5.26
N ALA A 41 7.63 16.14 6.32
CA ALA A 41 6.96 16.89 7.38
C ALA A 41 6.28 18.17 6.86
N ILE A 42 6.94 18.90 5.95
CA ILE A 42 6.36 20.10 5.32
C ILE A 42 5.09 19.74 4.54
N THR A 43 5.10 18.65 3.75
CA THR A 43 3.91 18.25 2.98
C THR A 43 2.69 17.94 3.84
N MET A 44 2.89 17.52 5.10
CA MET A 44 1.79 17.26 6.03
C MET A 44 1.17 18.54 6.60
N LEU A 45 1.92 19.64 6.61
CA LEU A 45 1.48 20.94 7.14
C LEU A 45 0.77 21.79 6.09
N LEU A 46 1.00 21.52 4.81
CA LEU A 46 0.47 22.32 3.71
C LEU A 46 -0.98 21.92 3.35
N PRO A 47 -1.95 22.86 3.39
CA PRO A 47 -3.36 22.57 3.14
C PRO A 47 -3.65 22.03 1.73
N GLU A 48 -2.81 22.39 0.76
CA GLU A 48 -2.92 21.98 -0.65
C GLU A 48 -2.83 20.45 -0.86
N PHE A 49 -2.17 19.74 0.06
CA PHE A 49 -2.08 18.28 0.05
C PHE A 49 -3.15 17.60 0.91
N ASN A 50 -3.68 18.29 1.93
CA ASN A 50 -4.61 17.68 2.89
C ASN A 50 -6.07 17.63 2.40
N ASN A 51 -6.48 18.53 1.51
CA ASN A 51 -7.87 18.63 1.02
C ASN A 51 -8.04 18.23 -0.45
N ASN A 52 -7.10 17.45 -0.99
CA ASN A 52 -7.05 17.16 -2.42
C ASN A 52 -7.18 15.65 -2.66
N GLU A 53 -8.17 15.27 -3.48
CA GLU A 53 -8.48 13.87 -3.82
C GLU A 53 -7.35 13.15 -4.58
N ASN A 54 -6.32 13.89 -5.02
CA ASN A 54 -5.12 13.34 -5.61
C ASN A 54 -4.12 12.83 -4.54
N PHE A 55 -4.29 13.23 -3.27
CA PHE A 55 -3.38 12.95 -2.16
C PHE A 55 -4.08 12.21 -1.00
N LEU A 56 -4.80 11.13 -1.31
CA LEU A 56 -5.48 10.29 -0.31
C LEU A 56 -4.51 9.57 0.65
N PHE A 57 -3.25 9.45 0.24
CA PHE A 57 -2.13 9.08 1.09
C PHE A 57 -1.13 10.22 1.12
N ASN A 58 -0.74 10.68 2.31
CA ASN A 58 0.33 11.66 2.44
C ASN A 58 1.70 11.00 2.21
N LEU A 59 2.75 11.82 2.04
CA LEU A 59 4.07 11.33 1.68
C LEU A 59 4.69 10.42 2.75
N SER A 60 4.42 10.70 4.03
CA SER A 60 4.86 9.85 5.15
C SER A 60 4.20 8.46 5.11
N GLU A 61 2.89 8.41 4.84
CA GLU A 61 2.14 7.17 4.69
C GLU A 61 2.65 6.35 3.51
N ILE A 62 2.91 6.99 2.36
CA ILE A 62 3.49 6.32 1.19
C ILE A 62 4.84 5.70 1.56
N HIS A 63 5.72 6.47 2.21
CA HIS A 63 7.01 5.98 2.69
C HIS A 63 6.87 4.76 3.60
N GLN A 64 5.91 4.78 4.52
CA GLN A 64 5.66 3.65 5.41
C GLN A 64 5.16 2.42 4.65
N LEU A 65 4.31 2.60 3.63
CA LEU A 65 3.73 1.54 2.81
C LEU A 65 4.76 0.88 1.87
N ILE A 66 5.74 1.62 1.37
CA ILE A 66 6.81 1.07 0.52
C ILE A 66 8.01 0.51 1.32
N THR A 67 8.07 0.75 2.64
CA THR A 67 9.13 0.27 3.54
C THR A 67 8.71 -1.06 4.18
N ILE A 68 8.71 -2.14 3.41
CA ILE A 68 8.21 -3.46 3.88
C ILE A 68 9.12 -4.02 4.97
N ASN A 69 8.51 -4.43 6.09
CA ASN A 69 9.17 -5.11 7.20
C ASN A 69 10.44 -4.40 7.70
N GLY A 70 10.45 -3.05 7.66
CA GLY A 70 11.60 -2.26 8.12
C GLY A 70 12.79 -2.24 7.15
N ARG A 71 12.65 -2.72 5.91
CA ARG A 71 13.68 -2.60 4.88
C ARG A 71 13.75 -1.16 4.38
N THR A 72 14.67 -0.39 4.95
CA THR A 72 14.79 1.05 4.72
C THR A 72 15.67 1.42 3.53
N ASP A 73 16.39 0.47 2.94
CA ASP A 73 17.26 0.70 1.80
C ASP A 73 16.47 1.14 0.55
N ALA A 74 17.10 1.99 -0.26
CA ALA A 74 16.47 2.59 -1.43
C ALA A 74 16.08 1.55 -2.48
N GLU A 75 16.85 0.46 -2.61
CA GLU A 75 16.58 -0.60 -3.58
C GLU A 75 15.30 -1.35 -3.25
N SER A 76 15.12 -1.78 -2.00
CA SER A 76 13.90 -2.47 -1.54
C SER A 76 12.65 -1.60 -1.63
N LYS A 77 12.77 -0.31 -1.31
CA LYS A 77 11.68 0.66 -1.45
C LYS A 77 11.32 0.87 -2.92
N LYS A 78 12.31 1.04 -3.80
CA LYS A 78 12.10 1.17 -5.24
C LYS A 78 11.44 -0.08 -5.82
N TYR A 79 11.91 -1.26 -5.44
CA TYR A 79 11.31 -2.53 -5.82
C TYR A 79 9.83 -2.58 -5.44
N THR A 80 9.52 -2.27 -4.18
CA THR A 80 8.14 -2.28 -3.67
C THR A 80 7.26 -1.29 -4.42
N LEU A 81 7.77 -0.07 -4.64
CA LEU A 81 7.09 0.97 -5.40
C LEU A 81 6.74 0.50 -6.82
N GLU A 82 7.68 -0.09 -7.54
CA GLU A 82 7.46 -0.64 -8.89
C GLU A 82 6.40 -1.75 -8.89
N ARG A 83 6.47 -2.66 -7.91
CA ARG A 83 5.43 -3.70 -7.74
C ARG A 83 4.05 -3.11 -7.47
N VAL A 84 3.95 -2.09 -6.61
CA VAL A 84 2.68 -1.40 -6.34
C VAL A 84 2.12 -0.77 -7.60
N LYS A 85 2.94 -0.11 -8.41
CA LYS A 85 2.51 0.46 -9.71
C LYS A 85 1.98 -0.63 -10.64
N GLU A 86 2.72 -1.72 -10.82
CA GLU A 86 2.30 -2.82 -11.69
C GLU A 86 1.01 -3.51 -11.22
N LEU A 87 0.89 -3.78 -9.93
CA LEU A 87 -0.32 -4.38 -9.34
C LEU A 87 -1.54 -3.47 -9.53
N SER A 88 -1.37 -2.16 -9.31
CA SER A 88 -2.42 -1.15 -9.38
C SER A 88 -2.92 -0.86 -10.80
N SER A 89 -2.01 -0.89 -11.78
CA SER A 89 -2.32 -0.64 -13.20
C SER A 89 -3.03 -1.83 -13.88
N SER A 90 -2.95 -3.02 -13.29
CA SER A 90 -3.59 -4.21 -13.86
C SER A 90 -5.08 -4.30 -13.55
N GLN A 91 -5.88 -4.79 -14.50
CA GLN A 91 -7.26 -5.15 -14.21
C GLN A 91 -7.27 -6.38 -13.29
N ARG A 92 -7.94 -6.27 -12.13
CA ARG A 92 -8.14 -7.37 -11.16
C ARG A 92 -6.83 -7.96 -10.58
N MET A 93 -5.75 -7.19 -10.46
CA MET A 93 -4.44 -7.64 -9.96
C MET A 93 -3.81 -8.74 -10.85
N ALA A 94 -4.09 -8.72 -12.16
CA ALA A 94 -3.56 -9.69 -13.11
C ALA A 94 -2.02 -9.70 -13.20
N ALA A 95 -1.34 -8.63 -12.76
CA ALA A 95 0.11 -8.56 -12.69
C ALA A 95 0.73 -9.29 -11.49
N PHE A 96 -0.09 -9.98 -10.68
CA PHE A 96 0.34 -10.71 -9.49
C PHE A 96 1.36 -11.83 -9.81
N ARG A 97 2.39 -11.92 -8.99
CA ARG A 97 3.46 -12.92 -9.03
C ARG A 97 3.64 -13.53 -7.65
N GLY A 98 3.48 -14.86 -7.58
CA GLY A 98 3.72 -15.61 -6.34
C GLY A 98 5.19 -15.68 -5.92
N ILE A 99 6.11 -15.46 -6.87
CA ILE A 99 7.57 -15.49 -6.63
C ILE A 99 8.12 -14.07 -6.86
N PRO A 100 9.03 -13.58 -6.01
CA PRO A 100 9.68 -12.29 -6.20
C PRO A 100 10.39 -12.20 -7.56
N LYS A 101 10.26 -11.05 -8.22
CA LYS A 101 11.06 -10.74 -9.44
C LYS A 101 12.57 -10.75 -9.20
N ILE A 102 13.02 -10.41 -8.00
CA ILE A 102 14.42 -10.31 -7.61
C ILE A 102 14.64 -11.19 -6.38
N LYS A 103 15.69 -12.01 -6.41
CA LYS A 103 16.02 -12.88 -5.28
C LYS A 103 16.30 -12.04 -4.03
N GLY A 104 15.65 -12.39 -2.91
CA GLY A 104 15.81 -11.69 -1.64
C GLY A 104 14.85 -10.51 -1.43
N MET A 105 14.05 -10.15 -2.43
CA MET A 105 12.96 -9.17 -2.33
C MET A 105 11.63 -9.83 -1.93
N PRO A 106 10.66 -9.08 -1.39
CA PRO A 106 9.36 -9.63 -1.03
C PRO A 106 8.53 -10.05 -2.26
N SER A 107 7.70 -11.06 -2.08
CA SER A 107 6.68 -11.48 -3.05
C SER A 107 5.51 -10.49 -3.07
N ASP A 108 4.68 -10.55 -4.13
CA ASP A 108 3.48 -9.70 -4.20
C ASP A 108 2.50 -10.01 -3.06
N ALA A 109 2.44 -11.25 -2.59
CA ALA A 109 1.63 -11.63 -1.44
C ALA A 109 2.08 -10.92 -0.16
N GLU A 110 3.40 -10.89 0.09
CA GLU A 110 3.98 -10.17 1.23
C GLU A 110 3.78 -8.65 1.12
N ILE A 111 3.94 -8.09 -0.08
CA ILE A 111 3.69 -6.66 -0.37
C ILE A 111 2.23 -6.31 -0.08
N ILE A 112 1.28 -7.05 -0.66
CA ILE A 112 -0.16 -6.80 -0.48
C ILE A 112 -0.53 -6.93 0.99
N PHE A 113 -0.07 -7.99 1.66
CA PHE A 113 -0.36 -8.19 3.08
C PHE A 113 0.16 -7.05 3.95
N TYR A 114 1.42 -6.64 3.74
CA TYR A 114 2.01 -5.54 4.48
C TYR A 114 1.26 -4.22 4.27
N ILE A 115 0.94 -3.89 3.01
CA ILE A 115 0.21 -2.67 2.66
C ILE A 115 -1.18 -2.67 3.30
N VAL A 116 -1.94 -3.76 3.19
CA VAL A 116 -3.28 -3.83 3.76
C VAL A 116 -3.23 -3.75 5.29
N ARG A 117 -2.33 -4.49 5.94
CA ARG A 117 -2.16 -4.43 7.40
C ARG A 117 -1.81 -3.02 7.86
N THR A 118 -0.93 -2.34 7.13
CA THR A 118 -0.47 -0.99 7.46
C THR A 118 -1.58 0.03 7.23
N TYR A 119 -2.31 -0.06 6.11
CA TYR A 119 -3.50 0.74 5.82
C TYR A 119 -4.56 0.63 6.91
N LEU A 120 -4.90 -0.60 7.33
CA LEU A 120 -5.89 -0.83 8.38
C LEU A 120 -5.44 -0.21 9.72
N LYS A 121 -4.15 -0.27 10.05
CA LYS A 121 -3.63 0.40 11.26
C LYS A 121 -3.74 1.92 11.19
N MET A 122 -3.54 2.52 10.01
CA MET A 122 -3.60 3.97 9.81
C MET A 122 -5.02 4.51 9.82
N ARG A 123 -5.94 3.83 9.10
CA ARG A 123 -7.29 4.34 8.83
C ARG A 123 -8.35 3.75 9.77
N GLU A 124 -8.10 2.57 10.32
CA GLU A 124 -9.04 1.83 11.18
C GLU A 124 -8.36 1.31 12.46
N PRO A 125 -7.70 2.18 13.26
CA PRO A 125 -6.88 1.75 14.39
C PRO A 125 -7.67 1.02 15.49
N HIS A 126 -8.98 1.23 15.56
CA HIS A 126 -9.88 0.60 16.53
C HIS A 126 -10.35 -0.80 16.11
N ILE A 127 -10.08 -1.22 14.88
CA ILE A 127 -10.51 -2.53 14.41
C ILE A 127 -9.41 -3.55 14.69
N VAL A 128 -9.62 -4.36 15.74
CA VAL A 128 -8.75 -5.48 16.10
C VAL A 128 -8.61 -6.42 14.89
N PRO A 129 -7.39 -6.62 14.34
CA PRO A 129 -7.19 -7.65 13.33
C PRO A 129 -7.52 -9.00 13.97
N PRO A 130 -8.37 -9.84 13.37
CA PRO A 130 -8.64 -11.16 13.91
C PRO A 130 -7.33 -11.92 14.15
N LEU A 131 -7.21 -12.48 15.37
CA LEU A 131 -6.05 -13.18 15.86
C LEU A 131 -5.68 -14.31 14.88
N LEU A 132 -4.41 -14.34 14.47
CA LEU A 132 -3.79 -15.28 13.52
C LEU A 132 -4.23 -16.74 13.73
N PRO A 133 -4.22 -17.57 12.67
CA PRO A 133 -3.72 -18.92 12.82
C PRO A 133 -2.28 -19.00 12.33
N LEU A 134 -1.53 -19.80 13.08
CA LEU A 134 -0.27 -20.37 12.68
C LEU A 134 -0.46 -21.12 11.34
N GLU A 135 0.42 -20.84 10.39
CA GLU A 135 0.60 -21.52 9.11
C GLU A 135 -0.47 -21.29 8.01
N GLY A 136 -0.10 -20.49 7.00
CA GLY A 136 -0.76 -20.47 5.68
C GLY A 136 -1.11 -19.09 5.14
N ASP A 137 -0.71 -18.80 3.89
CA ASP A 137 -1.05 -17.56 3.17
C ASP A 137 -2.54 -17.45 2.80
N VAL A 138 -3.27 -18.57 2.83
CA VAL A 138 -4.71 -18.63 2.53
C VAL A 138 -5.55 -17.93 3.60
N PHE A 139 -5.20 -18.08 4.88
CA PHE A 139 -5.95 -17.44 5.98
C PHE A 139 -5.74 -15.91 5.99
N LYS A 140 -4.53 -15.45 5.62
CA LYS A 140 -4.21 -14.03 5.46
C LYS A 140 -5.04 -13.41 4.32
N PHE A 141 -5.21 -14.12 3.22
CA PHE A 141 -6.07 -13.70 2.11
C PHE A 141 -7.56 -13.68 2.53
N LEU A 142 -8.02 -14.67 3.28
CA LEU A 142 -9.40 -14.75 3.80
C LEU A 142 -9.74 -13.59 4.74
N LEU A 143 -8.81 -13.14 5.58
CA LEU A 143 -9.05 -12.01 6.50
C LEU A 143 -9.14 -10.66 5.77
N ILE A 144 -8.28 -10.45 4.75
CA ILE A 144 -8.37 -9.30 3.85
C ILE A 144 -9.70 -9.37 3.07
N TYR A 145 -10.10 -10.56 2.63
CA TYR A 145 -11.34 -10.82 1.89
C TYR A 145 -12.61 -10.55 2.72
N VAL A 146 -12.68 -10.97 3.97
CA VAL A 146 -13.84 -10.74 4.86
C VAL A 146 -13.99 -9.26 5.23
N LYS A 147 -12.89 -8.53 5.43
CA LYS A 147 -12.95 -7.11 5.78
C LYS A 147 -13.32 -6.18 4.61
N MET A 148 -12.90 -6.49 3.38
CA MET A 148 -13.14 -5.61 2.23
C MET A 148 -14.47 -5.87 1.50
N THR A 149 -15.25 -6.85 1.95
CA THR A 149 -16.52 -7.28 1.31
C THR A 149 -17.62 -7.37 2.38
N PRO A 150 -18.26 -6.25 2.75
CA PRO A 150 -19.28 -6.22 3.81
C PRO A 150 -20.46 -7.16 3.53
N GLU A 151 -20.75 -7.46 2.25
CA GLU A 151 -21.86 -8.32 1.85
C GLU A 151 -21.68 -9.80 2.25
N LEU A 152 -20.45 -10.23 2.61
CA LEU A 152 -20.15 -11.57 3.10
C LEU A 152 -20.16 -11.70 4.63
N SER A 153 -20.18 -10.57 5.37
CA SER A 153 -20.20 -10.58 6.84
C SER A 153 -21.49 -11.19 7.43
N TRP A 154 -22.56 -11.24 6.64
CA TRP A 154 -23.88 -11.76 7.04
C TRP A 154 -23.99 -13.29 7.02
N GLY A 155 -22.95 -14.03 6.63
CA GLY A 155 -23.00 -15.48 6.49
C GLY A 155 -21.79 -16.26 7.01
N VAL A 156 -20.94 -15.63 7.83
CA VAL A 156 -19.74 -16.29 8.39
C VAL A 156 -19.72 -16.26 9.93
N PHE A 157 -20.85 -15.93 10.56
CA PHE A 157 -21.11 -16.20 11.98
C PHE A 157 -22.46 -16.89 12.13
#